data_AF-A0A535VA67-F1
#
_entry.id   AF-A0A535VA67-F1
#
_cell.length_a   1.000
_cell.length_b   1.000
_cell.length_c   1.000
_cell.angle_alpha   90.00
_cell.angle_beta   90.00
_cell.angle_gamma   90.00
#
_symmetry.space_group_name_H-M   'P 1'
#
loop_
_entity.id
_entity.type
_entity.pdbx_description
1 polymer ?
#
loop_
_entity_poly.entity_id
_entity_poly.type
_entity_poly.pdbx_seq_one_letter_code
_entity_poly.pdbx_strand_id
1 'polypeptide(L)'
;MEITEQAIHLLAKMATEVQARFVDFSDLAHGWEHVHRVYHLALYLAEQEHADGLIVGMAALLHDLGRTTRGPTRSHAERSALLAKKLLASYDLPYETQHAILHAILAHSYRHGVEPATLEARVLYDADRWTAWERVG
;
A
#
# COMPACT_ATOMS: atom_id res chain seq x y z
N MET A 1 2.16 -3.31 -18.73
CA MET A 1 1.65 -4.70 -18.61
C MET A 1 0.21 -4.57 -18.14
N GLU A 2 -0.76 -5.11 -18.88
CA GLU A 2 -2.17 -4.99 -18.48
C GLU A 2 -2.42 -5.76 -17.17
N ILE A 3 -3.09 -5.12 -16.22
CA ILE A 3 -3.57 -5.77 -15.00
C ILE A 3 -4.68 -6.73 -15.42
N THR A 4 -4.58 -8.00 -15.03
CA THR A 4 -5.59 -9.01 -15.38
C THR A 4 -6.95 -8.66 -14.78
N GLU A 5 -8.05 -9.08 -15.42
CA GLU A 5 -9.41 -8.86 -14.90
C GLU A 5 -9.58 -9.40 -13.47
N GLN A 6 -8.95 -10.55 -13.18
CA GLN A 6 -8.90 -11.13 -11.84
C GLN A 6 -8.19 -10.19 -10.85
N ALA A 7 -7.04 -9.63 -11.23
CA ALA A 7 -6.33 -8.66 -10.39
C ALA A 7 -7.14 -7.38 -10.16
N ILE A 8 -7.86 -6.87 -11.19
CA ILE A 8 -8.77 -5.72 -11.03
C ILE A 8 -9.85 -6.02 -9.99
N HIS A 9 -10.49 -7.19 -10.06
CA HIS A 9 -11.51 -7.60 -9.10
C HIS A 9 -10.95 -7.70 -7.67
N LEU A 10 -9.76 -8.28 -7.52
CA LEU A 10 -9.09 -8.39 -6.22
C LEU A 10 -8.76 -7.02 -5.63
N LEU A 11 -8.23 -6.10 -6.45
CA LEU A 11 -7.91 -4.74 -6.03
C LEU A 11 -9.16 -3.96 -5.63
N ALA A 12 -10.26 -4.08 -6.38
CA ALA A 12 -11.53 -3.43 -6.04
C ALA A 12 -12.12 -3.94 -4.71
N LYS A 13 -12.06 -5.25 -4.48
CA LYS A 13 -12.48 -5.86 -3.21
C LYS A 13 -11.61 -5.36 -2.04
N MET A 14 -10.28 -5.35 -2.22
CA MET A 14 -9.35 -4.85 -1.21
C MET A 14 -9.59 -3.36 -0.91
N ALA A 15 -9.78 -2.54 -1.94
CA ALA A 15 -10.04 -1.11 -1.79
C ALA A 15 -11.30 -0.85 -0.95
N THR A 16 -12.38 -1.57 -1.22
CA THR A 16 -13.63 -1.50 -0.43
C THR A 16 -13.39 -1.86 1.03
N GLU A 17 -12.66 -2.96 1.26
CA GLU A 17 -12.36 -3.45 2.60
C GLU A 17 -11.45 -2.48 3.40
N VAL A 18 -10.46 -1.89 2.75
CA VAL A 18 -9.57 -0.88 3.35
C VAL A 18 -10.34 0.41 3.63
N GLN A 19 -11.13 0.91 2.68
CA GLN A 19 -11.90 2.14 2.85
C GLN A 19 -12.78 2.09 4.10
N ALA A 20 -13.45 0.95 4.35
CA ALA A 20 -14.27 0.73 5.54
C ALA A 20 -13.48 0.91 6.86
N ARG A 21 -12.17 0.66 6.87
CA ARG A 21 -11.30 0.82 8.06
C ARG A 21 -10.86 2.26 8.30
N PHE A 22 -11.07 3.16 7.35
CA PHE A 22 -10.75 4.58 7.44
C PHE A 22 -11.97 5.47 7.72
N VAL A 23 -13.19 4.91 7.82
CA VAL A 23 -14.43 5.68 8.01
C VAL A 23 -14.38 6.59 9.25
N ASP A 24 -13.87 6.09 10.37
CA ASP A 24 -13.77 6.85 11.63
C ASP A 24 -12.39 7.51 11.83
N PHE A 25 -11.54 7.54 10.79
CA PHE A 25 -10.18 8.05 10.88
C PHE A 25 -10.13 9.56 10.59
N SER A 26 -9.70 10.34 11.59
CA SER A 26 -9.81 11.81 11.58
C SER A 26 -8.59 12.56 11.05
N ASP A 27 -7.46 11.88 10.76
CA ASP A 27 -6.29 12.54 10.19
C ASP A 27 -6.51 12.79 8.69
N LEU A 28 -6.79 14.05 8.36
CA LEU A 28 -7.04 14.53 7.01
C LEU A 28 -5.81 14.43 6.08
N ALA A 29 -4.61 14.26 6.62
CA ALA A 29 -3.39 14.11 5.82
C ALA A 29 -3.15 12.65 5.41
N HIS A 30 -3.57 11.68 6.21
CA HIS A 30 -3.29 10.25 5.99
C HIS A 30 -4.55 9.37 5.96
N GLY A 31 -5.73 9.96 5.72
CA GLY A 31 -6.99 9.24 5.61
C GLY A 31 -7.18 8.50 4.28
N TRP A 32 -8.39 7.99 4.04
CA TRP A 32 -8.70 7.27 2.80
C TRP A 32 -8.32 8.04 1.53
N GLU A 33 -8.53 9.35 1.51
CA GLU A 33 -8.17 10.19 0.36
C GLU A 33 -6.67 10.18 0.06
N HIS A 34 -5.81 10.07 1.08
CA HIS A 34 -4.37 9.89 0.89
C HIS A 34 -4.09 8.55 0.24
N VAL A 35 -4.58 7.47 0.84
CA VAL A 35 -4.42 6.10 0.32
C VAL A 35 -4.90 5.99 -1.11
N HIS A 36 -6.04 6.61 -1.44
CA HIS A 36 -6.62 6.58 -2.77
C HIS A 36 -5.75 7.33 -3.80
N ARG A 37 -5.22 8.52 -3.47
CA ARG A 37 -4.27 9.23 -4.35
C ARG A 37 -2.98 8.43 -4.56
N VAL A 38 -2.41 7.87 -3.49
CA VAL A 38 -1.21 7.02 -3.57
C VAL A 38 -1.46 5.82 -4.45
N TYR A 39 -2.61 5.15 -4.30
CA TYR A 39 -2.99 4.00 -5.12
C TYR A 39 -3.01 4.32 -6.61
N HIS A 40 -3.70 5.38 -7.03
CA HIS A 40 -3.78 5.76 -8.45
C HIS A 40 -2.42 6.15 -9.02
N LEU A 41 -1.64 6.94 -8.28
CA LEU A 41 -0.30 7.32 -8.72
C LEU A 41 0.63 6.12 -8.80
N ALA A 42 0.57 5.21 -7.82
CA ALA A 42 1.39 4.00 -7.79
C ALA A 42 1.05 3.06 -8.96
N LEU A 43 -0.23 2.90 -9.31
CA LEU A 43 -0.61 2.12 -10.49
C LEU A 43 -0.13 2.76 -11.80
N TYR A 44 -0.21 4.08 -11.91
CA TYR A 44 0.33 4.80 -13.06
C TYR A 44 1.84 4.57 -13.20
N LEU A 45 2.60 4.75 -12.11
CA LEU A 45 4.04 4.52 -12.08
C LEU A 45 4.40 3.05 -12.35
N ALA A 46 3.64 2.10 -11.81
CA ALA A 46 3.86 0.68 -12.07
C ALA A 46 3.75 0.35 -13.56
N GLU A 47 2.82 0.98 -14.28
CA GLU A 47 2.72 0.81 -15.73
C GLU A 47 3.95 1.35 -16.47
N GLN A 48 4.40 2.56 -16.10
CA GLN A 48 5.56 3.22 -16.72
C GLN A 48 6.87 2.47 -16.45
N GLU A 49 7.03 1.94 -15.24
CA GLU A 49 8.23 1.22 -14.80
C GLU A 49 8.19 -0.29 -15.08
N HIS A 50 7.07 -0.79 -15.61
CA HIS A 50 6.81 -2.22 -15.83
C HIS A 50 6.87 -3.06 -14.54
N ALA A 51 6.44 -2.49 -13.41
CA ALA A 51 6.27 -3.19 -12.15
C ALA A 51 4.98 -4.03 -12.13
N ASP A 52 4.89 -5.00 -11.23
CA ASP A 52 3.66 -5.78 -11.03
C ASP A 52 2.56 -4.91 -10.39
N GLY A 53 1.56 -4.56 -11.20
CA GLY A 53 0.43 -3.71 -10.77
C GLY A 53 -0.45 -4.32 -9.67
N LEU A 54 -0.52 -5.66 -9.55
CA LEU A 54 -1.25 -6.30 -8.45
C LEU A 54 -0.49 -6.11 -7.14
N ILE A 55 0.83 -6.34 -7.13
CA ILE A 55 1.65 -6.15 -5.94
C ILE A 55 1.65 -4.68 -5.52
N VAL A 56 1.89 -3.77 -6.46
CA VAL A 56 1.90 -2.31 -6.19
C VAL A 56 0.54 -1.84 -5.70
N GLY A 57 -0.54 -2.20 -6.38
CA GLY A 57 -1.89 -1.79 -6.00
C GLY A 57 -2.28 -2.28 -4.60
N MET A 58 -2.03 -3.56 -4.30
CA MET A 58 -2.29 -4.11 -2.97
C MET A 58 -1.45 -3.41 -1.89
N ALA A 59 -0.16 -3.22 -2.15
CA ALA A 59 0.72 -2.55 -1.20
C ALA A 59 0.29 -1.09 -0.95
N ALA A 60 -0.07 -0.36 -2.00
CA ALA A 60 -0.55 1.02 -1.91
C ALA A 60 -1.85 1.15 -1.11
N LEU A 61 -2.82 0.24 -1.30
CA LEU A 61 -4.05 0.25 -0.50
C LEU A 61 -3.78 -0.03 0.99
N LEU A 62 -2.77 -0.85 1.29
CA LEU A 62 -2.52 -1.34 2.64
C LEU A 62 -1.46 -0.52 3.42
N HIS A 63 -0.67 0.32 2.76
CA HIS A 63 0.56 0.91 3.33
C HIS A 63 0.32 1.71 4.63
N ASP A 64 -0.84 2.34 4.76
CA ASP A 64 -1.18 3.24 5.88
C ASP A 64 -2.24 2.68 6.85
N LEU A 65 -2.67 1.43 6.69
CA LEU A 65 -3.60 0.77 7.62
C LEU A 65 -3.13 0.80 9.09
N GLY A 66 -1.82 0.76 9.32
CA GLY A 66 -1.22 0.87 10.63
C GLY A 66 -1.50 2.21 11.33
N ARG A 67 -1.98 3.23 10.62
CA ARG A 67 -2.39 4.52 11.21
C ARG A 67 -3.79 4.49 11.82
N THR A 68 -4.69 3.64 11.29
CA THR A 68 -6.06 3.53 11.81
C THR A 68 -6.13 2.80 13.16
N THR A 69 -5.03 2.17 13.57
CA THR A 69 -4.94 1.44 14.83
C THR A 69 -3.88 2.06 15.75
N ARG A 70 -4.16 2.07 17.06
CA ARG A 70 -3.17 2.40 18.09
C ARG A 70 -2.55 1.11 18.60
N GLY A 71 -1.23 1.08 18.76
CA GLY A 71 -0.50 -0.09 19.24
C GLY A 71 0.88 0.28 19.78
N PRO A 72 1.54 -0.60 20.54
CA PRO A 72 2.80 -0.31 21.21
C PRO A 72 3.92 -0.08 20.20
N THR A 73 4.80 0.90 20.48
CA THR A 73 6.19 1.21 20.00
C THR A 73 6.65 0.89 18.57
N ARG A 74 5.82 0.29 17.73
CA ARG A 74 6.09 -0.04 16.32
C ARG A 74 5.79 1.15 15.43
N SER A 75 6.47 1.23 14.29
CA SER A 75 6.14 2.21 13.26
C SER A 75 4.77 1.93 12.64
N HIS A 76 4.19 2.91 11.92
CA HIS A 76 2.94 2.64 11.18
C HIS A 76 3.18 1.59 10.09
N ALA A 77 4.32 1.61 9.40
CA ALA A 77 4.67 0.63 8.38
C ALA A 77 4.69 -0.80 8.94
N GLU A 78 5.28 -1.02 10.11
CA GLU A 78 5.26 -2.34 10.77
C GLU A 78 3.84 -2.78 11.16
N ARG A 79 3.03 -1.86 11.69
CA ARG A 79 1.62 -2.16 12.00
C ARG A 79 0.82 -2.46 10.73
N SER A 80 1.02 -1.68 9.66
CA SER A 80 0.40 -1.89 8.35
C SER A 80 0.75 -3.27 7.81
N ALA A 81 2.02 -3.68 7.85
CA ALA A 81 2.45 -5.00 7.40
C ALA A 81 1.82 -6.14 8.21
N LEU A 82 1.68 -5.99 9.53
CA LEU A 82 1.00 -6.97 10.38
C LEU A 82 -0.49 -7.10 10.05
N LEU A 83 -1.17 -5.98 9.82
CA LEU A 83 -2.58 -5.97 9.42
C LEU A 83 -2.77 -6.52 8.01
N ALA A 84 -1.92 -6.09 7.08
CA ALA A 84 -1.88 -6.57 5.69
C ALA A 84 -1.69 -8.09 5.64
N LYS A 85 -0.75 -8.65 6.43
CA LYS A 85 -0.54 -10.11 6.48
C LYS A 85 -1.80 -10.86 6.88
N LYS A 86 -2.58 -10.34 7.84
CA LYS A 86 -3.85 -10.95 8.26
C LYS A 86 -4.92 -10.84 7.18
N LEU A 87 -4.99 -9.71 6.49
CA LEU A 87 -5.93 -9.49 5.39
C LEU A 87 -5.62 -10.41 4.21
N LEU A 88 -4.38 -10.40 3.74
CA LEU A 88 -3.92 -11.19 2.60
C LEU A 88 -4.07 -12.71 2.81
N ALA A 89 -4.06 -13.19 4.06
CA ALA A 89 -4.30 -14.60 4.37
C ALA A 89 -5.70 -15.10 3.97
N SER A 90 -6.66 -14.19 3.75
CA SER A 90 -8.01 -14.51 3.23
C SER A 90 -8.11 -14.48 1.70
N TYR A 91 -7.01 -14.16 1.02
CA TYR A 91 -6.92 -14.08 -0.44
C TYR A 91 -6.08 -15.24 -0.96
N ASP A 92 -6.49 -15.81 -2.08
CA ASP A 92 -5.75 -16.87 -2.77
C ASP A 92 -4.63 -16.26 -3.62
N LEU A 93 -3.54 -15.89 -2.96
CA LEU A 93 -2.36 -15.28 -3.57
C LEU A 93 -1.12 -16.15 -3.33
N PRO A 94 -0.22 -16.29 -4.33
CA PRO A 94 1.06 -16.96 -4.13
C PRO A 94 1.85 -16.37 -2.97
N TYR A 95 2.64 -17.21 -2.31
CA TYR A 95 3.44 -16.81 -1.15
C TYR A 95 4.40 -15.67 -1.50
N GLU A 96 5.02 -15.74 -2.68
CA GLU A 96 5.96 -14.76 -3.22
C GLU A 96 5.29 -13.39 -3.43
N THR A 97 4.05 -13.40 -3.96
CA THR A 97 3.24 -12.19 -4.14
C THR A 97 2.90 -11.55 -2.80
N GLN A 98 2.46 -12.35 -1.82
CA GLN A 98 2.17 -11.85 -0.47
C GLN A 98 3.43 -11.26 0.17
N HIS A 99 4.58 -11.94 0.04
CA HIS A 99 5.84 -11.48 0.59
C HIS A 99 6.31 -10.16 -0.05
N ALA A 100 6.17 -10.02 -1.38
CA ALA A 100 6.50 -8.79 -2.09
C ALA A 100 5.61 -7.61 -1.66
N ILE A 101 4.31 -7.84 -1.49
CA ILE A 101 3.37 -6.83 -0.96
C ILE A 101 3.80 -6.38 0.44
N LEU A 102 4.09 -7.33 1.34
CA LEU A 102 4.51 -7.04 2.71
C LEU A 102 5.84 -6.28 2.77
N HIS A 103 6.79 -6.65 1.92
CA HIS A 103 8.06 -5.94 1.80
C HIS A 103 7.85 -4.49 1.34
N ALA A 104 7.05 -4.26 0.30
CA ALA A 104 6.74 -2.92 -0.18
C ALA A 104 6.10 -2.05 0.93
N ILE A 105 5.15 -2.61 1.69
CA ILE A 105 4.53 -1.94 2.84
C ILE A 105 5.55 -1.63 3.94
N LEU A 106 6.51 -2.52 4.23
CA LEU A 106 7.53 -2.24 5.25
C LEU A 106 8.51 -1.15 4.79
N ALA A 107 8.89 -1.17 3.52
CA ALA A 107 9.89 -0.26 2.96
C ALA A 107 9.36 1.14 2.62
N HIS A 108 8.04 1.33 2.45
CA HIS A 108 7.47 2.58 1.91
C HIS A 108 7.79 3.85 2.71
N SER A 109 8.07 3.74 4.01
CA SER A 109 8.33 4.91 4.85
C SER A 109 9.82 5.26 4.96
N TYR A 110 10.72 4.40 4.45
CA TYR A 110 12.18 4.45 4.63
C TYR A 110 12.61 4.86 6.06
N ARG A 111 11.79 4.49 7.05
CA ARG A 111 12.07 4.68 8.47
C ARG A 111 12.45 3.31 9.01
N HIS A 112 13.54 3.25 9.78
CA HIS A 112 14.05 2.04 10.43
C HIS A 112 14.88 1.07 9.56
N GLY A 113 15.48 1.55 8.47
CA GLY A 113 16.55 0.80 7.76
C GLY A 113 16.07 -0.31 6.83
N VAL A 114 14.78 -0.34 6.47
CA VAL A 114 14.26 -1.22 5.42
C VAL A 114 14.28 -0.45 4.11
N GLU A 115 15.11 -0.89 3.17
CA GLU A 115 15.24 -0.26 1.85
C GLU A 115 14.22 -0.84 0.86
N PRO A 116 13.69 -0.03 -0.08
CA PRO A 116 12.85 -0.52 -1.16
C PRO A 116 13.69 -1.30 -2.18
N ALA A 117 14.01 -2.56 -1.86
CA ALA A 117 14.87 -3.44 -2.66
C ALA A 117 14.21 -3.91 -3.98
N THR A 118 12.89 -4.04 -4.02
CA THR A 118 12.14 -4.47 -5.22
C THR A 118 11.65 -3.27 -6.02
N LEU A 119 11.33 -3.51 -7.30
CA LEU A 119 10.78 -2.46 -8.17
C LEU A 119 9.45 -1.94 -7.63
N GLU A 120 8.58 -2.85 -7.19
CA GLU A 120 7.26 -2.53 -6.63
C GLU A 120 7.37 -1.72 -5.33
N ALA A 121 8.38 -2.00 -4.51
CA ALA A 121 8.64 -1.23 -3.29
C ALA A 121 9.14 0.18 -3.60
N ARG A 122 9.94 0.36 -4.65
CA ARG A 122 10.39 1.69 -5.11
C ARG A 122 9.24 2.51 -5.68
N VAL A 123 8.41 1.89 -6.52
CA VAL A 123 7.20 2.52 -7.07
C VAL A 123 6.28 3.03 -5.95
N LEU A 124 6.00 2.19 -4.95
CA LEU A 124 5.18 2.61 -3.80
C LEU A 124 5.85 3.74 -3.01
N TYR A 125 7.15 3.62 -2.75
CA TYR A 125 7.92 4.64 -2.04
C TYR A 125 7.85 6.00 -2.73
N ASP A 126 8.03 6.04 -4.05
CA ASP A 126 7.98 7.29 -4.83
C ASP A 126 6.56 7.85 -4.90
N ALA A 127 5.54 7.00 -5.07
CA ALA A 127 4.14 7.44 -5.07
C ALA A 127 3.70 8.06 -3.73
N ASP A 128 3.99 7.40 -2.61
CA ASP A 128 3.68 7.92 -1.27
C ASP A 128 4.45 9.22 -0.99
N ARG A 129 5.73 9.26 -1.37
CA ARG A 129 6.54 10.48 -1.24
C ARG A 129 5.95 11.63 -2.06
N TRP A 130 5.62 11.44 -3.34
CA TRP A 130 5.13 12.55 -4.17
C TRP A 130 3.77 13.10 -3.72
N THR A 131 2.84 12.23 -3.34
CA THR A 131 1.53 12.68 -2.83
C THR A 131 1.64 13.45 -1.51
N ALA A 132 2.66 13.18 -0.70
CA ALA A 132 2.95 13.97 0.49
C ALA A 132 3.45 15.40 0.16
N TRP A 133 4.07 15.61 -1.01
CA TRP A 133 4.62 16.91 -1.43
C TRP A 133 3.57 17.80 -2.08
N GLU A 134 2.58 17.25 -2.80
CA GLU A 134 1.47 18.02 -3.37
C GLU A 134 0.68 18.84 -2.32
N ARG A 135 0.73 18.46 -1.04
CA ARG A 135 0.05 19.18 0.05
C ARG A 135 0.77 20.43 0.55
N VAL A 136 2.01 20.70 0.12
CA VAL A 136 2.81 21.84 0.59
C VAL A 136 2.98 22.91 -0.51
N GLY A 137 2.24 22.80 -1.62
CA GLY A 137 2.20 23.75 -2.73
C GLY A 137 0.99 24.67 -2.69
#